data_AF-G5DXX4-F1
#
_entry.id   AF-G5DXX4-F1
#
_cell.length_a   1.000
_cell.length_b   1.000
_cell.length_c   1.000
_cell.angle_alpha   90.00
_cell.angle_beta   90.00
_cell.angle_gamma   90.00
#
_symmetry.space_group_name_H-M   'P 1'
#
loop_
_entity.id
_entity.type
_entity.pdbx_description
1 polymer ?
#
loop_
_entity_poly.entity_id
_entity_poly.type
_entity_poly.pdbx_seq_one_letter_code
_entity_poly.pdbx_strand_id
1 'polypeptide(L)'
;KCHLHDNMYTMSHYYDYPSIAHLVQKLSENNIQTIFVVTLDFQPVYQELKNLIPKSAVGTLSANSSNVIQLIIDSPGQADPITHCKEKDPDDCWFYFTYSVNSRNEVNVTVVKEPECQNAPDIIPIVAGVVAGIVLIGLALLLIWKLL
;
A
#
# COMPACT_ATOMS: atom_id res chain seq x y z
N LYS A 1 16.13 -22.96 7.83
CA LYS A 1 16.49 -24.07 6.92
C LYS A 1 15.24 -24.90 6.67
N CYS A 2 15.10 -25.52 5.49
CA CYS A 2 13.95 -26.38 5.21
C CYS A 2 14.24 -27.81 5.72
N HIS A 3 13.30 -28.38 6.49
CA HIS A 3 13.38 -29.74 7.05
C HIS A 3 12.14 -30.55 6.63
N LEU A 4 11.83 -30.51 5.34
CA LEU A 4 10.75 -31.26 4.72
C LEU A 4 11.30 -32.55 4.11
N HIS A 5 10.72 -33.69 4.47
CA HIS A 5 11.04 -34.99 3.88
C HIS A 5 9.72 -35.72 3.58
N ASP A 6 9.56 -36.27 2.38
CA ASP A 6 8.31 -36.88 1.92
C ASP A 6 7.06 -36.00 2.15
N ASN A 7 7.17 -34.69 1.86
CA ASN A 7 6.14 -33.67 2.10
C ASN A 7 5.70 -33.52 3.56
N MET A 8 6.46 -34.08 4.51
CA MET A 8 6.22 -33.97 5.94
C MET A 8 7.36 -33.24 6.64
N TYR A 9 7.01 -32.38 7.60
CA TYR A 9 8.00 -31.71 8.44
C TYR A 9 8.50 -32.67 9.52
N THR A 10 9.82 -32.95 9.53
CA THR A 10 10.39 -34.04 10.36
C THR A 10 11.04 -33.57 11.66
N MET A 11 11.22 -32.27 11.86
CA MET A 11 11.99 -31.70 12.98
C MET A 11 11.13 -31.06 14.08
N SER A 12 9.84 -31.40 14.17
CA SER A 12 8.92 -30.86 15.19
C SER A 12 9.23 -31.29 16.62
N HIS A 13 9.91 -32.43 16.79
CA HIS A 13 10.32 -32.95 18.10
C HIS A 13 11.67 -32.40 18.57
N TYR A 14 12.39 -31.66 17.71
CA TYR A 14 13.74 -31.19 17.98
C TYR A 14 13.83 -29.66 18.10
N TYR A 15 13.09 -28.92 17.27
CA TYR A 15 13.06 -27.46 17.33
C TYR A 15 11.74 -26.96 17.94
N ASP A 16 11.84 -25.94 18.78
CA ASP A 16 10.69 -25.20 19.28
C ASP A 16 9.95 -24.42 18.19
N TYR A 17 8.72 -23.99 18.50
CA TYR A 17 7.96 -23.09 17.65
C TYR A 17 8.71 -21.77 17.41
N PRO A 18 8.65 -21.20 16.20
CA PRO A 18 9.32 -19.93 15.90
C PRO A 18 8.69 -18.77 16.68
N SER A 19 9.50 -17.78 17.05
CA SER A 19 8.98 -16.51 17.55
C SER A 19 8.35 -15.69 16.42
N ILE A 20 7.48 -14.74 16.77
CA ILE A 20 6.86 -13.81 15.81
C ILE A 20 7.93 -13.06 15.02
N ALA A 21 8.98 -12.57 15.70
CA ALA A 21 10.07 -11.86 15.04
C ALA A 21 10.81 -12.73 14.01
N HIS A 22 11.06 -14.01 14.33
CA HIS A 22 11.69 -14.94 13.40
C HIS A 22 10.79 -15.24 12.20
N LEU A 23 9.48 -15.36 12.42
CA LEU A 23 8.50 -15.53 11.35
C LEU A 23 8.47 -14.30 10.43
N VAL A 24 8.35 -13.09 10.98
CA VAL A 24 8.37 -11.81 10.24
C VAL A 24 9.62 -11.70 9.40
N GLN A 25 10.78 -12.02 9.98
CA GLN A 25 12.05 -11.99 9.27
C GLN A 25 12.03 -12.93 8.06
N LYS A 26 11.60 -14.18 8.24
CA LYS A 26 11.57 -15.15 7.14
C LYS A 26 10.52 -14.86 6.08
N LEU A 27 9.36 -14.34 6.46
CA LEU A 27 8.33 -13.91 5.51
C LEU A 27 8.83 -12.74 4.66
N SER A 28 9.47 -11.75 5.29
CA SER A 28 10.02 -10.58 4.61
C SER A 28 11.17 -10.94 3.67
N GLU A 29 12.14 -11.75 4.14
CA GLU A 29 13.27 -12.23 3.32
C GLU A 29 12.82 -12.99 2.06
N ASN A 30 11.66 -13.66 2.10
CA ASN A 30 11.13 -14.44 0.98
C ASN A 30 9.99 -13.74 0.23
N ASN A 31 9.70 -12.46 0.52
CA ASN A 31 8.61 -11.68 -0.09
C ASN A 31 7.23 -12.37 -0.01
N ILE A 32 6.95 -13.06 1.09
CA ILE A 32 5.69 -13.77 1.30
C ILE A 32 4.69 -12.83 1.98
N GLN A 33 3.46 -12.81 1.46
CA GLN A 33 2.32 -12.08 2.02
C GLN A 33 1.35 -13.07 2.65
N THR A 34 0.98 -12.86 3.91
CA THR A 34 0.22 -13.84 4.70
C THR A 34 -1.21 -13.36 4.95
N ILE A 35 -2.20 -14.22 4.72
CA ILE A 35 -3.60 -13.96 5.05
C ILE A 35 -4.01 -14.89 6.19
N PHE A 36 -4.35 -14.32 7.34
CA PHE A 36 -4.85 -15.06 8.50
C PHE A 36 -6.34 -15.25 8.36
N VAL A 37 -6.76 -16.48 8.05
CA VAL A 37 -8.17 -16.86 8.01
C VAL A 37 -8.51 -17.55 9.32
N VAL A 38 -9.24 -16.85 10.20
CA VAL A 38 -9.52 -17.30 11.58
C VAL A 38 -11.01 -17.29 11.88
N THR A 39 -11.40 -17.89 13.01
CA THR A 39 -12.79 -17.79 13.50
C THR A 39 -13.01 -16.45 14.22
N LEU A 40 -14.28 -16.08 14.40
CA LEU A 40 -14.68 -14.83 15.06
C LEU A 40 -14.03 -14.66 16.44
N ASP A 41 -13.95 -15.73 17.23
CA ASP A 41 -13.45 -15.68 18.60
C ASP A 41 -11.94 -15.36 18.67
N PHE A 42 -11.18 -15.71 17.64
CA PHE A 42 -9.73 -15.48 17.58
C PHE A 42 -9.32 -14.28 16.71
N GLN A 43 -10.27 -13.67 15.99
CA GLN A 43 -10.04 -12.47 15.20
C GLN A 43 -9.29 -11.36 15.95
N PRO A 44 -9.63 -10.97 17.20
CA PRO A 44 -8.93 -9.88 17.89
C PRO A 44 -7.44 -10.18 18.11
N VAL A 45 -7.08 -11.43 18.42
CA VAL A 45 -5.68 -11.84 18.63
C VAL A 45 -4.88 -11.72 17.33
N TYR A 46 -5.44 -12.18 16.22
CA TYR A 46 -4.76 -12.12 14.93
C TYR A 46 -4.74 -10.70 14.35
N GLN A 47 -5.68 -9.85 14.74
CA GLN A 47 -5.66 -8.43 14.40
C GLN A 47 -4.47 -7.70 15.05
N GLU A 48 -4.12 -8.05 16.29
CA GLU A 48 -2.90 -7.54 16.94
C GLU A 48 -1.64 -8.08 16.26
N LEU A 49 -1.64 -9.38 15.94
CA LEU A 49 -0.52 -10.02 15.26
C LEU A 49 -0.26 -9.42 13.86
N LYS A 50 -1.32 -9.04 13.13
CA LYS A 50 -1.22 -8.33 11.84
C LYS A 50 -0.36 -7.08 11.93
N ASN A 51 -0.45 -6.33 13.03
CA ASN A 51 0.33 -5.09 13.20
C ASN A 51 1.84 -5.36 13.29
N LEU A 52 2.23 -6.59 13.63
CA LEU A 52 3.63 -7.02 13.72
C LEU A 52 4.15 -7.63 12.42
N ILE A 53 3.27 -8.14 11.55
CA ILE A 53 3.63 -8.84 10.31
C ILE A 53 3.32 -7.94 9.11
N PRO A 54 4.35 -7.38 8.44
CA PRO A 54 4.15 -6.49 7.31
C PRO A 54 3.47 -7.22 6.14
N LYS A 55 2.63 -6.51 5.39
CA LYS A 55 1.89 -7.05 4.22
C LYS A 55 1.03 -8.29 4.56
N SER A 56 0.44 -8.30 5.75
CA SER A 56 -0.50 -9.33 6.18
C SER A 56 -1.94 -8.83 6.29
N ALA A 57 -2.89 -9.74 6.10
CA ALA A 57 -4.32 -9.52 6.29
C ALA A 57 -4.91 -10.46 7.31
N VAL A 58 -6.06 -10.09 7.86
CA VAL A 58 -6.88 -10.95 8.70
C VAL A 58 -8.28 -10.96 8.10
N GLY A 59 -8.80 -12.17 7.93
CA GLY A 59 -10.14 -12.43 7.44
C GLY A 59 -10.84 -13.43 8.35
N THR A 60 -12.15 -13.32 8.48
CA THR A 60 -12.93 -14.23 9.31
C THR A 60 -13.68 -15.22 8.44
N LEU A 61 -13.46 -16.52 8.65
CA LEU A 61 -14.16 -17.56 7.90
C LEU A 61 -15.60 -17.72 8.43
N SER A 62 -16.57 -17.71 7.52
CA SER A 62 -17.93 -18.15 7.84
C SER A 62 -17.94 -19.64 8.17
N ALA A 63 -18.86 -20.10 9.01
CA ALA A 63 -18.89 -21.50 9.47
C ALA A 63 -18.99 -22.54 8.33
N ASN A 64 -19.47 -22.12 7.16
CA ASN A 64 -19.62 -22.91 5.94
C ASN A 64 -18.53 -22.62 4.88
N SER A 65 -17.48 -21.86 5.22
CA SER A 65 -16.38 -21.45 4.33
C SER A 65 -16.81 -20.71 3.05
N SER A 66 -18.06 -20.24 2.96
CA SER A 66 -18.61 -19.65 1.74
C SER A 66 -18.00 -18.31 1.35
N ASN A 67 -17.30 -17.65 2.29
CA ASN A 67 -16.68 -16.35 2.05
C ASN A 67 -15.15 -16.42 1.82
N VAL A 68 -14.54 -17.61 1.74
CA VAL A 68 -13.08 -17.74 1.56
C VAL A 68 -12.56 -17.01 0.31
N ILE A 69 -13.36 -16.97 -0.78
CA ILE A 69 -13.00 -16.28 -2.02
C ILE A 69 -12.97 -14.75 -1.81
N GLN A 70 -13.92 -14.20 -1.06
CA GLN A 70 -13.97 -12.76 -0.76
C GLN A 70 -12.77 -12.33 0.10
N LEU A 71 -12.38 -13.16 1.07
CA LEU A 71 -11.22 -12.89 1.94
C LEU A 71 -9.89 -12.81 1.17
N ILE A 72 -9.77 -13.51 0.04
CA ILE A 72 -8.58 -13.46 -0.82
C ILE A 72 -8.59 -12.18 -1.68
N ILE A 73 -9.77 -11.77 -2.15
CA ILE A 73 -9.95 -10.57 -2.98
C ILE A 73 -9.70 -9.27 -2.17
N ASP A 74 -10.12 -9.24 -0.91
CA ASP A 74 -10.06 -8.04 -0.06
C ASP A 74 -8.68 -7.82 0.63
N SER A 75 -7.70 -8.71 0.41
CA SER A 75 -6.42 -8.67 1.10
C SER A 75 -5.38 -7.74 0.43
N PRO A 76 -4.68 -6.87 1.17
CA PRO A 76 -3.69 -5.93 0.63
C PRO A 76 -2.42 -6.70 0.27
N GLY A 77 -2.32 -7.09 -1.00
CA GLY A 77 -1.21 -7.90 -1.51
C GLY A 77 -1.57 -8.71 -2.75
N GLN A 78 -2.86 -8.89 -3.02
CA GLN A 78 -3.33 -9.19 -4.35
C GLN A 78 -3.29 -7.87 -5.14
N ALA A 79 -2.32 -7.72 -6.04
CA ALA A 79 -2.56 -6.87 -7.19
C ALA A 79 -3.70 -7.55 -7.98
N ASP A 80 -4.93 -7.13 -7.66
CA ASP A 80 -6.21 -7.22 -8.37
C ASP A 80 -6.71 -8.56 -8.94
N PRO A 81 -8.01 -8.86 -8.74
CA PRO A 81 -8.91 -9.19 -9.83
C PRO A 81 -9.89 -8.03 -10.13
N ILE A 82 -9.82 -6.93 -9.38
CA ILE A 82 -10.49 -5.67 -9.73
C ILE A 82 -9.41 -4.76 -10.29
N THR A 83 -9.00 -4.93 -11.55
CA THR A 83 -7.96 -4.10 -12.16
C THR A 83 -8.35 -2.63 -12.00
N HIS A 84 -7.75 -1.95 -11.03
CA HIS A 84 -7.85 -0.51 -10.88
C HIS A 84 -6.94 0.06 -11.97
N CYS A 85 -7.46 0.10 -13.19
CA CYS A 85 -6.75 0.69 -14.31
C CYS A 85 -6.55 2.18 -14.03
N LYS A 86 -5.32 2.63 -14.23
CA LYS A 86 -4.90 4.00 -13.97
C LYS A 86 -4.47 4.62 -15.29
N GLU A 87 -5.17 5.67 -15.69
CA GLU A 87 -4.89 6.41 -16.91
C GLU A 87 -4.75 7.90 -16.59
N LYS A 88 -4.07 8.63 -17.48
CA LYS A 88 -3.81 10.06 -17.34
C LYS A 88 -4.63 10.84 -18.34
N ASP A 89 -5.39 11.81 -17.86
CA ASP A 89 -6.17 12.71 -18.69
C ASP A 89 -5.32 13.81 -19.34
N PRO A 90 -5.83 14.51 -20.37
CA PRO A 90 -5.14 15.64 -21.00
C PRO A 90 -4.77 16.78 -20.03
N ASP A 91 -5.48 16.90 -18.92
CA ASP A 91 -5.23 17.88 -17.85
C ASP A 91 -4.16 17.42 -16.82
N ASP A 92 -3.39 16.38 -17.15
CA ASP A 92 -2.35 15.79 -16.29
C ASP A 92 -2.88 15.14 -14.99
N CYS A 93 -4.19 14.96 -14.88
CA CYS A 93 -4.85 14.32 -13.75
C CYS A 93 -4.86 12.79 -13.88
N TRP A 94 -4.78 12.09 -12.75
CA TRP A 94 -4.95 10.65 -12.71
C TRP A 94 -6.41 10.27 -12.43
N PHE A 95 -6.96 9.38 -13.24
CA PHE A 95 -8.26 8.76 -12.95
C PHE A 95 -8.12 7.25 -12.85
N TYR A 96 -8.98 6.67 -11.99
CA TYR A 96 -9.01 5.25 -11.71
C TYR A 96 -10.35 4.68 -12.15
N PHE A 97 -10.32 3.54 -12.83
CA PHE A 97 -11.52 2.79 -13.18
C PHE A 97 -11.35 1.31 -12.88
N THR A 98 -12.46 0.63 -12.62
CA THR A 98 -12.50 -0.81 -12.40
C THR A 98 -13.50 -1.46 -13.34
N TYR A 99 -13.21 -2.69 -13.76
CA TYR A 99 -14.17 -3.51 -14.50
C TYR A 99 -14.48 -4.78 -13.71
N SER A 100 -15.73 -5.19 -13.73
CA SER A 100 -16.22 -6.43 -13.12
C SER A 100 -17.10 -7.16 -14.13
N VAL A 101 -16.96 -8.48 -14.24
CA VAL A 101 -17.80 -9.31 -15.10
C VAL A 101 -18.78 -10.07 -14.20
N ASN A 102 -20.08 -9.82 -14.38
CA ASN A 102 -21.13 -10.49 -13.61
C ASN A 102 -21.34 -11.93 -14.13
N SER A 103 -22.07 -12.78 -13.40
CA SER A 103 -22.37 -14.18 -13.77
C SER A 103 -23.11 -14.34 -15.10
N ARG A 104 -23.67 -13.26 -15.66
CA ARG A 104 -24.29 -13.19 -16.98
C ARG A 104 -23.34 -12.74 -18.10
N ASN A 105 -22.04 -12.69 -17.82
CA ASN A 105 -21.03 -12.17 -18.74
C ASN A 105 -21.26 -10.68 -19.12
N GLU A 106 -21.91 -9.94 -18.23
CA GLU A 106 -22.14 -8.49 -18.35
C GLU A 106 -20.97 -7.74 -17.72
N VAL A 107 -20.36 -6.82 -18.48
CA VAL A 107 -19.24 -6.00 -18.00
C VAL A 107 -19.81 -4.75 -17.32
N ASN A 108 -19.53 -4.58 -16.03
CA ASN A 108 -19.84 -3.38 -15.27
C ASN A 108 -18.55 -2.60 -14.98
N VAL A 109 -18.47 -1.39 -15.51
CA VAL A 109 -17.33 -0.48 -15.36
C VAL A 109 -17.70 0.60 -14.35
N THR A 110 -16.87 0.80 -13.32
CA THR A 110 -17.05 1.90 -12.37
C THR A 110 -15.86 2.85 -12.42
N VAL A 111 -16.14 4.14 -12.49
CA VAL A 111 -15.12 5.20 -12.60
C VAL A 111 -15.17 6.04 -11.33
N VAL A 112 -14.00 6.34 -10.76
CA VAL A 112 -13.90 7.22 -9.61
C VAL A 112 -14.24 8.65 -10.05
N LYS A 113 -15.21 9.28 -9.37
CA LYS A 113 -15.76 10.59 -9.77
C LYS A 113 -14.78 11.74 -9.58
N GLU A 114 -13.85 11.61 -8.64
CA GLU A 114 -12.89 12.65 -8.28
C GLU A 114 -11.50 12.22 -8.75
N PRO A 115 -10.96 12.83 -9.83
CA PRO A 115 -9.62 12.56 -10.32
C PRO A 115 -8.56 13.20 -9.41
N GLU A 116 -7.41 12.55 -9.29
CA GLU A 116 -6.27 13.06 -8.55
C GLU A 116 -5.46 14.02 -9.44
N CYS A 117 -5.81 15.32 -9.37
CA CYS A 117 -5.07 16.39 -10.02
C CYS A 117 -4.03 16.98 -9.07
N GLN A 118 -2.78 17.10 -9.52
CA GLN A 118 -1.83 17.96 -8.84
C GLN A 118 -2.17 19.41 -9.19
N ASN A 119 -2.54 20.21 -8.18
CA ASN A 119 -2.65 21.64 -8.37
C ASN A 119 -1.27 22.15 -8.80
N ALA A 120 -1.19 22.90 -9.90
CA ALA A 120 0.05 23.53 -10.32
C ALA A 120 0.65 24.28 -9.12
N PRO A 121 1.97 24.12 -8.86
CA PRO A 121 2.59 24.77 -7.72
C PRO A 121 2.33 26.28 -7.81
N ASP A 122 1.86 26.86 -6.71
CA ASP A 122 1.58 28.29 -6.66
C ASP A 122 2.88 29.07 -6.97
N ILE A 123 2.85 29.86 -8.04
CA ILE A 123 4.00 30.59 -8.58
C ILE A 123 4.29 31.85 -7.76
N ILE A 124 3.30 32.35 -6.99
CA ILE A 124 3.39 33.57 -6.18
C ILE A 124 4.63 33.59 -5.25
N PRO A 125 4.92 32.55 -4.43
CA PRO A 125 6.09 32.55 -3.54
C PRO A 125 7.43 32.61 -4.28
N ILE A 126 7.53 32.00 -5.46
CA ILE A 126 8.76 32.01 -6.28
C ILE A 126 9.04 33.43 -6.77
N VAL A 127 8.01 34.10 -7.31
CA VAL A 127 8.13 35.48 -7.80
C VAL A 127 8.46 36.44 -6.66
N ALA A 128 7.79 36.32 -5.53
CA ALA A 128 8.05 37.14 -4.34
C ALA A 128 9.51 36.99 -3.85
N GLY A 129 10.03 35.77 -3.83
CA GLY A 129 11.41 35.48 -3.43
C GLY A 129 12.45 36.14 -4.34
N VAL A 130 12.27 36.03 -5.67
CA VAL A 130 13.20 36.62 -6.65
C VAL A 130 13.23 38.15 -6.53
N VAL A 131 12.06 38.79 -6.45
CA VAL A 131 11.97 40.25 -6.34
C VAL A 131 12.63 40.74 -5.05
N ALA A 132 12.34 40.09 -3.91
CA ALA A 132 12.97 40.45 -2.64
C ALA A 132 14.50 40.29 -2.68
N GLY A 133 15.00 39.21 -3.29
CA GLY A 133 16.43 38.97 -3.45
C GLY A 133 17.14 40.05 -4.26
N ILE A 134 16.59 40.44 -5.41
CA ILE A 134 17.18 41.49 -6.27
C ILE A 134 17.25 42.83 -5.53
N VAL A 135 16.19 43.18 -4.80
CA VAL A 135 16.14 44.44 -4.02
C VAL A 135 17.19 44.44 -2.91
N LEU A 136 17.34 43.33 -2.18
CA LEU A 136 18.34 43.21 -1.11
C LEU A 136 19.77 43.28 -1.63
N ILE A 137 20.08 42.59 -2.74
CA ILE A 137 21.40 42.63 -3.37
C ILE A 137 21.70 44.04 -3.87
N GLY A 138 20.74 44.71 -4.51
CA GLY A 138 20.89 46.09 -4.97
C GLY A 138 21.19 47.06 -3.83
N LEU A 139 20.45 46.96 -2.72
CA LEU A 139 20.71 47.77 -1.53
C LEU A 139 22.08 47.50 -0.91
N ALA A 140 22.50 46.23 -0.84
CA ALA A 140 23.82 45.87 -0.32
C ALA A 140 24.94 46.48 -1.18
N LEU A 141 24.85 46.38 -2.52
CA LEU A 141 25.82 46.98 -3.43
C LEU A 141 25.86 48.51 -3.31
N LEU A 142 24.70 49.17 -3.16
CA LEU A 142 24.64 50.62 -2.95
C LEU A 142 25.26 51.05 -1.61
N LEU A 143 25.08 50.27 -0.55
CA LEU A 143 25.69 50.53 0.75
C LEU A 143 27.21 50.35 0.70
N ILE A 144 27.70 49.32 0.02
CA ILE A 144 29.14 49.08 -0.18
C ILE A 144 29.75 50.23 -0.98
N TRP A 145 29.10 50.67 -2.07
CA TRP A 145 29.58 51.81 -2.86
C TRP A 145 29.63 53.12 -2.07
N LYS A 146 28.77 53.29 -1.06
CA LYS A 146 28.74 54.48 -0.21
C LYS A 146 29.76 54.45 0.94
N LEU A 147 30.23 53.26 1.33
CA LEU A 147 31.20 53.04 2.41
C LEU A 147 32.66 52.99 1.93
N LEU A 148 32.88 52.88 0.62
CA LEU A 148 34.18 52.89 -0.04
C LEU A 148 34.45 54.28 -0.66
#